data_AF-A0A6I3SPA0-F1
#
_entry.id   AF-A0A6I3SPA0-F1
#
_cell.length_a   1.000
_cell.length_b   1.000
_cell.length_c   1.000
_cell.angle_alpha   90.00
_cell.angle_beta   90.00
_cell.angle_gamma   90.00
#
_symmetry.space_group_name_H-M   'P 1'
#
loop_
_entity.id
_entity.type
_entity.pdbx_description
1 polymer ?
#
loop_
_entity_poly.entity_id
_entity_poly.type
_entity_poly.pdbx_seq_one_letter_code
_entity_poly.pdbx_strand_id
1 'polypeptide(L)'
;MTKSFDVEQLAQDILNEIGERYLEEIEAAIALMDDNNNGEMNAVLMYAIVSSLKCHSERFAVKLVQRAIDQMNEKCEKCSYRGGNP
;
A
#
# COMPACT_ATOMS: atom_id res chain seq x y z
N MET A 1 -11.58 -25.96 -10.60
CA MET A 1 -10.33 -25.36 -10.08
C MET A 1 -10.60 -23.92 -9.71
N THR A 2 -10.64 -23.63 -8.41
CA THR A 2 -10.56 -22.25 -7.90
C THR A 2 -9.19 -21.71 -8.32
N LYS A 3 -9.16 -20.85 -9.35
CA LYS A 3 -7.93 -20.13 -9.70
C LYS A 3 -7.64 -19.15 -8.57
N SER A 4 -6.69 -19.49 -7.70
CA SER A 4 -6.12 -18.55 -6.74
C SER A 4 -5.54 -17.35 -7.49
N PHE A 5 -5.56 -16.17 -6.87
CA PHE A 5 -4.70 -15.07 -7.27
C PHE A 5 -3.70 -14.86 -6.15
N ASP A 6 -2.51 -14.42 -6.51
CA ASP A 6 -1.43 -14.22 -5.57
C ASP A 6 -1.55 -12.82 -4.95
N VAL A 7 -2.00 -12.80 -3.69
CA VAL A 7 -2.15 -11.56 -2.91
C VAL A 7 -0.77 -10.99 -2.57
N GLU A 8 0.25 -11.83 -2.43
CA GLU A 8 1.62 -11.41 -2.12
C GLU A 8 2.22 -10.64 -3.29
N GLN A 9 2.05 -11.14 -4.52
CA GLN A 9 2.48 -10.41 -5.72
C GLN A 9 1.76 -9.07 -5.86
N LEU A 10 0.45 -9.02 -5.61
CA LEU A 10 -0.33 -7.78 -5.61
C LEU A 10 0.18 -6.77 -4.58
N ALA A 11 0.48 -7.24 -3.38
CA ALA A 11 1.08 -6.42 -2.33
C ALA A 11 2.44 -5.87 -2.78
N GLN A 12 3.29 -6.71 -3.35
CA GLN A 12 4.60 -6.29 -3.85
C GLN A 12 4.51 -5.26 -4.98
N ASP A 13 3.59 -5.44 -5.93
CA ASP A 13 3.38 -4.49 -7.02
C ASP A 13 2.94 -3.12 -6.49
N ILE A 14 2.02 -3.11 -5.51
CA ILE A 14 1.59 -1.86 -4.86
C ILE A 14 2.77 -1.23 -4.12
N LEU A 15 3.55 -2.00 -3.37
CA LEU A 15 4.74 -1.49 -2.67
C LEU A 15 5.79 -0.95 -3.64
N ASN A 16 5.98 -1.54 -4.81
CA ASN A 16 6.88 -1.01 -5.82
C ASN A 16 6.37 0.32 -6.41
N GLU A 17 5.06 0.50 -6.52
CA GLU A 17 4.47 1.74 -7.04
C GLU A 17 4.49 2.93 -6.06
N ILE A 18 4.37 2.67 -4.75
CA ILE A 18 4.19 3.73 -3.74
C ILE A 18 5.24 3.72 -2.64
N GLY A 19 5.97 2.62 -2.48
CA GLY A 19 6.88 2.37 -1.37
C GLY A 19 8.13 3.23 -1.42
N GLU A 20 8.73 3.48 -2.59
CA GLU A 20 9.91 4.35 -2.71
C GLU A 20 9.61 5.76 -2.17
N ARG A 21 8.50 6.35 -2.60
CA ARG A 21 8.07 7.67 -2.11
C ARG A 21 7.77 7.68 -0.61
N TYR A 22 7.19 6.60 -0.09
CA TYR A 22 6.93 6.48 1.36
C TYR A 22 8.23 6.39 2.15
N LEU A 23 9.23 5.68 1.60
CA LEU A 23 10.56 5.56 2.19
C LEU A 23 11.26 6.92 2.24
N GLU A 24 11.27 7.65 1.12
CA GLU A 24 11.87 8.99 1.02
C GLU A 24 11.28 9.98 2.03
N GLU A 25 9.94 10.00 2.18
CA GLU A 25 9.26 10.87 3.14
C GLU A 25 9.63 10.55 4.60
N ILE A 26 9.80 9.28 4.93
CA ILE A 26 10.19 8.83 6.28
C ILE A 26 11.66 9.16 6.53
N GLU A 27 12.55 8.85 5.58
CA GLU A 27 13.98 9.12 5.68
C GLU A 27 14.26 10.62 5.84
N ALA A 28 13.56 11.49 5.09
CA ALA A 28 13.67 12.93 5.23
C ALA A 28 13.25 13.41 6.64
N ALA A 29 12.18 12.84 7.19
CA ALA A 29 11.73 13.18 8.53
C ALA A 29 12.68 12.69 9.64
N ILE A 30 13.36 11.55 9.44
CA ILE A 30 14.40 11.04 10.36
C ILE A 30 15.64 11.92 10.30
N ALA A 31 16.11 12.29 9.11
CA ALA A 31 17.28 13.15 8.94
C ALA A 31 17.11 14.50 9.68
N LEU A 32 15.90 15.05 9.68
CA LEU A 32 15.56 16.27 10.43
C LEU A 32 15.61 16.11 11.96
N MET A 33 15.48 14.89 12.49
CA MET A 33 15.62 14.59 13.92
C MET A 33 17.08 14.50 14.35
N ASP A 34 17.93 13.90 13.54
CA ASP A 34 19.36 13.74 13.87
C ASP A 34 20.09 15.10 13.89
N ASP A 35 19.67 16.06 13.07
CA ASP A 35 20.28 17.40 12.99
C ASP A 35 19.86 18.35 14.13
N ASN A 36 18.79 18.05 14.87
CA ASN A 36 18.28 18.92 15.95
C ASN A 36 18.21 18.17 17.29
N ASN A 37 19.20 18.36 18.15
CA ASN A 37 19.22 17.79 19.51
C ASN A 37 18.27 18.55 20.48
N ASN A 38 17.02 18.79 20.07
CA ASN A 38 15.98 19.45 20.85
C ASN A 38 14.84 18.44 21.10
N GLY A 39 14.68 18.01 22.35
CA GLY A 39 13.76 16.93 22.72
C GLY A 39 12.29 17.19 22.33
N GLU A 40 11.84 18.45 22.32
CA GLU A 40 10.49 18.82 21.87
C GLU A 40 10.35 18.71 20.34
N MET A 41 11.36 19.14 19.58
CA MET A 41 11.40 19.00 18.12
C MET A 41 11.35 17.52 17.71
N ASN A 42 12.11 16.67 18.42
CA ASN A 42 12.13 15.23 18.16
C ASN A 42 10.79 14.57 18.49
N ALA A 43 10.08 15.00 19.53
CA ALA A 43 8.73 14.50 19.81
C ALA A 43 7.73 14.85 18.69
N VAL A 44 7.79 16.07 18.16
CA VAL A 44 6.95 16.52 17.04
C VAL A 44 7.28 15.74 15.76
N LEU A 45 8.57 15.55 15.46
CA LEU A 45 9.01 14.80 14.28
C LEU A 45 8.66 13.32 14.39
N MET A 46 8.79 12.69 15.56
CA MET A 46 8.33 11.31 15.79
C MET A 46 6.82 11.18 15.57
N TYR A 47 6.02 12.15 16.04
CA TYR A 47 4.59 12.16 15.76
C TYR A 47 4.31 12.26 14.26
N ALA A 48 5.03 13.12 13.54
CA ALA A 48 4.89 13.27 12.09
C ALA A 48 5.22 11.97 11.33
N ILE A 49 6.30 11.27 11.71
CA ILE A 49 6.66 9.96 11.14
C ILE A 49 5.57 8.93 11.38
N VAL A 50 5.10 8.78 12.62
CA VAL A 50 4.07 7.80 12.97
C VAL A 50 2.77 8.11 12.22
N SER A 51 2.40 9.39 12.08
CA SER A 51 1.24 9.82 11.31
C SER A 51 1.38 9.51 9.82
N SER A 52 2.55 9.76 9.24
CA SER A 52 2.87 9.43 7.84
C SER A 52 2.79 7.92 7.58
N LEU A 53 3.46 7.12 8.42
CA LEU A 53 3.41 5.65 8.39
C LEU A 53 1.98 5.12 8.46
N LYS A 54 1.15 5.68 9.34
CA LYS A 54 -0.27 5.32 9.45
C LYS A 54 -1.02 5.61 8.15
N CYS A 55 -0.89 6.83 7.62
CA CYS A 55 -1.55 7.23 6.37
C CYS A 55 -1.16 6.32 5.20
N HIS A 56 0.13 6.02 5.07
CA HIS A 56 0.68 5.18 4.02
C HIS A 56 0.22 3.72 4.14
N SER A 57 0.16 3.19 5.36
CA SER A 57 -0.36 1.84 5.64
C SER A 57 -1.85 1.71 5.33
N GLU A 58 -2.66 2.71 5.69
CA GLU A 58 -4.09 2.75 5.36
C GLU A 58 -4.30 2.79 3.84
N ARG A 59 -3.56 3.65 3.14
CA ARG A 59 -3.60 3.73 1.67
C ARG A 59 -3.20 2.44 1.00
N PHE A 60 -2.15 1.78 1.50
CA PHE A 60 -1.73 0.47 1.02
C PHE A 60 -2.83 -0.57 1.19
N ALA A 61 -3.42 -0.67 2.38
CA ALA A 61 -4.48 -1.62 2.69
C ALA A 61 -5.71 -1.43 1.80
N VAL A 62 -6.17 -0.19 1.61
CA VAL A 62 -7.30 0.14 0.73
C VAL A 62 -6.99 -0.28 -0.71
N LYS A 63 -5.81 0.07 -1.24
CA LYS A 63 -5.41 -0.32 -2.60
C LYS A 63 -5.34 -1.83 -2.78
N LEU A 64 -4.80 -2.55 -1.79
CA LEU A 64 -4.67 -4.01 -1.85
C LEU A 64 -6.05 -4.67 -1.93
N VAL A 65 -6.98 -4.25 -1.06
CA VAL A 65 -8.35 -4.76 -1.07
C VAL A 65 -9.06 -4.42 -2.38
N GLN A 66 -8.91 -3.19 -2.89
CA GLN A 66 -9.50 -2.79 -4.16
C GLN A 66 -9.00 -3.66 -5.32
N ARG A 67 -7.67 -3.78 -5.50
CA ARG A 67 -7.10 -4.60 -6.58
C ARG A 67 -7.45 -6.08 -6.44
N ALA A 68 -7.53 -6.60 -5.21
CA ALA A 68 -7.97 -7.97 -4.98
C ALA A 68 -9.43 -8.19 -5.44
N ILE A 69 -10.33 -7.26 -5.10
CA ILE A 69 -11.73 -7.29 -5.55
C ILE A 69 -11.82 -7.17 -7.07
N ASP A 70 -11.06 -6.26 -7.68
CA ASP A 70 -11.05 -6.07 -9.14
C ASP A 70 -10.62 -7.35 -9.87
N GLN A 71 -9.56 -8.03 -9.39
CA GLN A 71 -9.15 -9.33 -9.94
C GLN A 71 -10.20 -10.43 -9.72
N MET A 72 -10.94 -10.40 -8.61
CA MET A 72 -12.06 -11.32 -8.38
C MET A 72 -13.21 -11.06 -9.36
N ASN A 73 -13.54 -9.80 -9.61
CA ASN A 73 -14.63 -9.40 -10.51
C ASN A 73 -14.30 -9.70 -11.98
N GLU A 74 -13.08 -9.43 -12.44
CA GLU A 74 -12.65 -9.81 -13.79
C GLU A 74 -12.77 -11.33 -14.04
N LYS A 75 -12.53 -12.14 -13.01
CA LYS A 75 -12.71 -13.60 -13.08
C LYS A 75 -14.18 -13.98 -13.21
N CYS A 76 -15.10 -13.27 -12.55
CA CYS A 76 -16.54 -13.50 -12.67
C CYS A 76 -17.03 -13.18 -14.09
N GLU A 77 -16.60 -12.07 -14.68
CA GLU A 77 -17.01 -11.67 -16.03
C GLU A 77 -16.45 -12.61 -17.11
N LYS A 78 -15.20 -13.07 -17.00
CA LYS A 78 -14.63 -14.04 -17.96
C LYS A 78 -15.28 -15.43 -17.89
N CYS A 79 -15.98 -15.77 -16.79
CA CYS A 79 -16.71 -17.04 -16.66
C CYS A 79 -18.09 -17.01 -17.30
N SER A 80 -18.79 -15.87 -17.33
CA SER A 80 -20.15 -15.77 -17.88
C SER A 80 -20.20 -15.90 -19.41
N TYR A 81 -19.14 -15.50 -20.12
CA TYR A 81 -19.07 -15.56 -21.59
C TYR A 81 -18.71 -16.92 -22.19
N ARG A 82 -18.41 -17.96 -21.39
CA ARG A 82 -18.13 -19.33 -21.89
C ARG A 82 -19.31 -20.30 -21.80
N GLY A 83 -20.47 -19.85 -21.30
CA GLY A 83 -21.66 -20.70 -21.14
C GLY A 83 -22.82 -20.39 -22.09
N GLY A 84 -22.67 -19.44 -23.01
CA GLY A 84 -23.75 -19.04 -23.91
C GLY A 84 -23.46 -19.43 -25.36
N ASN A 85 -23.95 -20.59 -25.77
CA ASN A 85 -24.20 -20.90 -27.17
C ASN A 85 -25.69 -21.28 -27.27
N PRO A 86 -26.51 -20.62 -28.11
CA PRO A 86 -27.56 -21.33 -28.83
C PRO A 86 -26.93 -22.27 -29.86
#